data_AF-A0A6V7HWD1-F1
#
_entry.id   AF-A0A6V7HWD1-F1
#
_cell.length_a   1.000
_cell.length_b   1.000
_cell.length_c   1.000
_cell.angle_alpha   90.00
_cell.angle_beta   90.00
_cell.angle_gamma   90.00
#
_symmetry.space_group_name_H-M   'P 1'
#
loop_
_entity.id
_entity.type
_entity.pdbx_description
1 polymer ?
#
loop_
_entity_poly.entity_id
_entity_poly.type
_entity_poly.pdbx_seq_one_letter_code
_entity_poly.pdbx_strand_id
1 'polypeptide(L)'
;FYQVVYDRENWKRITAYLATDNYDKIHVVNRAQLIIDLMISKDGTEDNTEKILDLMSYLIREVDPLPWKFAIEFFKGRVGVFRNSPVYEPFRKFLVHLLSNIIDKIGFEGRDDDDEVTRSLRAQLVPLACDLRHKGCQDIGLDKLIKIINKEIEQP
;
A
#
# COMPACT_ATOMS: atom_id res chain seq x y z
N PHE A 1 23.71 2.97 -6.17
CA PHE A 1 22.34 2.41 -6.08
C PHE A 1 22.12 1.57 -7.34
N TYR A 2 21.74 0.30 -7.22
CA TYR A 2 21.61 -0.65 -8.34
C TYR A 2 20.33 -1.48 -8.19
N GLN A 3 19.82 -2.02 -9.30
CA GLN A 3 18.68 -2.94 -9.33
C GLN A 3 19.13 -4.38 -9.35
N VAL A 4 18.34 -5.29 -8.77
CA VAL A 4 18.59 -6.73 -8.86
C VAL A 4 17.47 -7.39 -9.65
N VAL A 5 17.85 -8.03 -10.77
CA VAL A 5 16.93 -8.83 -11.57
C VAL A 5 17.14 -10.30 -11.22
N TYR A 6 16.13 -10.89 -10.58
CA TYR A 6 16.12 -12.31 -10.24
C TYR A 6 15.59 -13.14 -11.41
N ASP A 7 16.23 -14.29 -11.65
CA ASP A 7 15.62 -15.32 -12.50
C ASP A 7 14.35 -15.88 -11.85
N ARG A 8 13.56 -16.61 -12.65
CA ARG A 8 12.25 -17.11 -12.24
C ARG A 8 12.31 -18.05 -11.03
N GLU A 9 13.35 -18.88 -10.93
CA GLU A 9 13.46 -19.84 -9.82
C GLU A 9 13.80 -19.13 -8.52
N ASN A 10 14.75 -18.20 -8.55
CA ASN A 10 15.08 -17.38 -7.38
C ASN A 10 13.90 -16.50 -6.96
N TRP A 11 13.17 -15.92 -7.90
CA TRP A 11 11.97 -15.15 -7.57
C TRP A 11 10.93 -15.99 -6.83
N LYS A 12 10.60 -17.19 -7.35
CA LYS A 12 9.64 -18.09 -6.70
C LYS A 12 10.07 -18.49 -5.29
N ARG A 13 11.36 -18.69 -5.05
CA ARG A 13 11.88 -18.98 -3.70
C ARG A 13 11.70 -17.80 -2.76
N ILE A 14 12.00 -16.59 -3.24
CA ILE A 14 11.84 -15.37 -2.45
C ILE A 14 10.37 -15.15 -2.11
N THR A 15 9.46 -15.23 -3.07
CA THR A 15 8.03 -15.00 -2.83
C THR A 15 7.39 -16.09 -2.00
N ALA A 16 7.78 -17.36 -2.18
CA ALA A 16 7.36 -18.45 -1.30
C ALA A 16 7.79 -18.20 0.16
N TYR A 17 9.00 -17.67 0.37
CA TYR A 17 9.47 -17.32 1.71
C TYR A 17 8.70 -16.12 2.29
N LEU A 18 8.44 -15.09 1.48
CA LEU A 18 7.64 -13.92 1.87
C LEU A 18 6.18 -14.28 2.22
N ALA A 19 5.66 -15.38 1.69
CA ALA A 19 4.35 -15.89 2.05
C ALA A 19 4.29 -16.60 3.42
N THR A 20 5.43 -16.84 4.08
CA THR A 20 5.49 -17.49 5.40
C THR A 20 5.38 -16.49 6.56
N ASP A 21 5.11 -16.99 7.76
CA ASP A 21 5.18 -16.19 9.00
C ASP A 21 6.57 -15.63 9.33
N ASN A 22 7.62 -16.10 8.65
CA ASN A 22 9.00 -15.66 8.87
C ASN A 22 9.48 -14.63 7.83
N TYR A 23 8.56 -14.00 7.08
CA TYR A 23 8.91 -13.04 6.02
C TYR A 23 9.78 -11.88 6.52
N ASP A 24 9.59 -11.51 7.79
CA ASP A 24 10.29 -10.43 8.49
C ASP A 24 11.77 -10.71 8.71
N LYS A 25 12.22 -11.97 8.61
CA LYS A 25 13.65 -12.32 8.59
C LYS A 25 14.38 -11.78 7.36
N ILE A 26 13.66 -11.54 6.25
CA ILE A 26 14.20 -10.72 5.18
C ILE A 26 14.12 -9.27 5.66
N HIS A 27 15.27 -8.62 5.84
CA HIS A 27 15.33 -7.27 6.38
C HIS A 27 14.42 -6.29 5.62
N VAL A 28 13.78 -5.37 6.35
CA VAL A 28 12.78 -4.42 5.81
C VAL A 28 13.25 -3.65 4.58
N VAL A 29 14.53 -3.25 4.54
CA VAL A 29 15.15 -2.57 3.38
C VAL A 29 15.18 -3.47 2.15
N ASN A 30 15.45 -4.77 2.31
CA ASN A 30 15.48 -5.71 1.19
C ASN A 30 14.07 -6.00 0.68
N ARG A 31 13.08 -6.07 1.57
CA ARG A 31 11.68 -6.23 1.17
C ARG A 31 11.18 -5.01 0.39
N ALA A 32 11.55 -3.81 0.82
CA ALA A 32 11.32 -2.58 0.07
C ALA A 32 12.03 -2.59 -1.30
N GLN A 33 13.27 -3.06 -1.36
CA GLN A 33 14.01 -3.17 -2.62
C GLN A 33 13.35 -4.13 -3.61
N LEU A 34 12.85 -5.29 -3.17
CA LEU A 34 12.12 -6.24 -4.03
C LEU A 34 10.89 -5.60 -4.68
N ILE A 35 10.19 -4.76 -3.92
CA ILE A 35 9.04 -4.00 -4.39
C ILE A 35 9.47 -2.97 -5.46
N ILE A 36 10.52 -2.20 -5.18
CA ILE A 36 11.06 -1.19 -6.12
C ILE A 36 11.54 -1.84 -7.42
N ASP A 37 12.33 -2.91 -7.32
CA ASP A 37 12.91 -3.60 -8.48
C ASP A 37 11.80 -4.12 -9.40
N LEU A 38 10.72 -4.65 -8.81
CA LEU A 38 9.56 -5.12 -9.57
C LEU A 38 8.81 -3.97 -10.26
N MET A 39 8.62 -2.84 -9.58
CA MET A 39 7.90 -1.68 -10.13
C MET A 39 8.63 -1.00 -11.29
N ILE A 40 9.96 -1.03 -11.28
CA ILE A 40 10.77 -0.45 -12.36
C ILE A 40 10.99 -1.46 -13.51
N SER A 41 10.81 -2.76 -13.23
CA SER A 41 10.83 -3.77 -14.29
C SER A 41 9.75 -3.48 -15.34
N LYS A 42 10.05 -3.74 -16.62
CA LYS A 42 9.15 -3.38 -17.73
C LYS A 42 7.81 -4.10 -17.61
N ASP A 43 6.79 -3.39 -17.17
CA ASP A 43 5.41 -3.87 -17.11
C ASP A 43 4.96 -4.50 -18.44
N GLY A 44 4.21 -5.62 -18.36
CA GLY A 44 3.48 -6.17 -19.51
C GLY A 44 4.01 -7.49 -20.10
N THR A 45 5.07 -8.08 -19.56
CA THR A 45 5.39 -9.49 -19.84
C THR A 45 4.58 -10.41 -18.93
N GLU A 46 4.30 -11.63 -19.39
CA GLU A 46 3.63 -12.66 -18.58
C GLU A 46 4.42 -12.95 -17.29
N ASP A 47 5.75 -13.03 -17.40
CA ASP A 47 6.65 -13.23 -16.26
C ASP A 47 6.53 -12.10 -15.22
N ASN A 48 6.45 -10.84 -15.65
CA ASN A 48 6.29 -9.71 -14.73
C ASN A 48 4.89 -9.68 -14.09
N THR A 49 3.86 -10.17 -14.80
CA THR A 49 2.51 -10.24 -14.27
C THR A 49 2.41 -11.25 -13.13
N GLU A 50 2.97 -12.46 -13.29
CA GLU A 50 3.07 -13.45 -12.22
C GLU A 50 3.84 -12.90 -11.02
N LYS A 51 4.99 -12.26 -11.27
CA LYS A 51 5.80 -11.65 -10.21
C LYS A 51 5.04 -10.60 -9.40
N ILE A 52 4.27 -9.75 -10.07
CA ILE A 52 3.43 -8.73 -9.42
C ILE A 52 2.36 -9.38 -8.53
N LEU A 53 1.70 -10.44 -9.02
CA LEU A 53 0.66 -11.13 -8.25
C LEU A 53 1.22 -11.82 -7.00
N ASP A 54 2.40 -12.44 -7.10
CA ASP A 54 3.08 -13.05 -5.95
C ASP A 54 3.42 -11.99 -4.88
N LEU A 55 3.97 -10.85 -5.32
CA LEU A 55 4.33 -9.77 -4.42
C LEU A 55 3.09 -9.16 -3.74
N MET A 56 2.01 -8.93 -4.49
CA MET A 56 0.74 -8.48 -3.94
C MET A 56 0.19 -9.47 -2.91
N SER A 57 0.37 -10.78 -3.13
CA SER A 57 -0.07 -11.81 -2.18
C SER A 57 0.73 -11.78 -0.88
N TYR A 58 2.00 -11.38 -0.91
CA TYR A 58 2.79 -11.14 0.30
C TYR A 58 2.40 -9.83 1.01
N LEU A 59 2.12 -8.75 0.25
CA LEU A 59 1.83 -7.42 0.80
C LEU A 59 0.67 -7.43 1.80
N ILE A 60 -0.30 -8.33 1.65
CA ILE A 60 -1.40 -8.47 2.62
C ILE A 60 -0.90 -8.69 4.05
N ARG A 61 0.29 -9.26 4.24
CA ARG A 61 0.88 -9.61 5.55
C ARG A 61 1.86 -8.56 6.06
N GLU A 62 2.33 -7.68 5.18
CA GLU A 62 3.34 -6.69 5.49
C GLU A 62 2.76 -5.57 6.37
N VAL A 63 3.53 -5.14 7.36
CA VAL A 63 3.12 -4.08 8.31
C VAL A 63 4.17 -3.00 8.48
N ASP A 64 5.37 -3.19 7.92
CA ASP A 64 6.43 -2.19 8.00
C ASP A 64 6.13 -1.02 7.04
N PRO A 65 6.32 0.23 7.50
CA PRO A 65 6.03 1.41 6.69
C PRO A 65 6.87 1.54 5.42
N LEU A 66 8.13 1.08 5.46
CA LEU A 66 9.08 1.30 4.36
C LEU A 66 8.69 0.52 3.08
N PRO A 67 8.43 -0.80 3.10
CA PRO A 67 7.92 -1.53 1.94
C PRO A 67 6.62 -0.93 1.40
N TRP A 68 5.69 -0.58 2.30
CA TRP A 68 4.41 0.01 1.92
C TRP A 68 4.53 1.37 1.25
N LYS A 69 5.49 2.21 1.65
CA LYS A 69 5.73 3.51 1.00
C LYS A 69 5.96 3.35 -0.50
N PHE A 70 6.68 2.32 -0.93
CA PHE A 70 6.89 2.05 -2.34
C PHE A 70 5.67 1.39 -3.00
N ALA A 71 5.02 0.44 -2.33
CA ALA A 71 3.78 -0.19 -2.78
C ALA A 71 2.66 0.81 -3.11
N ILE A 72 2.47 1.81 -2.25
CA ILE A 72 1.40 2.81 -2.41
C ILE A 72 1.59 3.67 -3.66
N GLU A 73 2.82 4.09 -3.94
CA GLU A 73 3.11 4.90 -5.14
C GLU A 73 2.76 4.16 -6.43
N PHE A 74 3.03 2.85 -6.50
CA PHE A 74 2.60 2.02 -7.62
C PHE A 74 1.09 1.91 -7.75
N PHE A 75 0.37 1.66 -6.65
CA PHE A 75 -1.07 1.51 -6.69
C PHE A 75 -1.78 2.80 -7.08
N LYS A 76 -1.32 3.97 -6.61
CA LYS A 76 -1.86 5.27 -7.01
C LYS A 76 -1.85 5.44 -8.53
N GLY A 77 -0.75 5.10 -9.18
CA GLY A 77 -0.63 5.17 -10.64
C GLY A 77 -1.68 4.30 -11.37
N ARG A 78 -1.98 3.11 -10.83
CA ARG A 78 -2.92 2.17 -11.47
C ARG A 78 -4.39 2.46 -11.16
N VAL A 79 -4.71 2.97 -9.97
CA VAL A 79 -6.07 3.39 -9.61
C VAL A 79 -6.58 4.45 -10.59
N GLY A 80 -5.74 5.41 -10.96
CA GLY A 80 -6.10 6.43 -11.96
C GLY A 80 -6.43 5.83 -13.34
N VAL A 81 -5.62 4.88 -13.81
CA VAL A 81 -5.79 4.22 -15.11
C VAL A 81 -7.11 3.45 -15.20
N PHE A 82 -7.47 2.73 -14.14
CA PHE A 82 -8.63 1.85 -14.18
C PHE A 82 -9.95 2.52 -13.79
N ARG A 83 -9.96 3.78 -13.33
CA ARG A 83 -11.13 4.43 -12.71
C ARG A 83 -12.43 4.34 -13.53
N ASN A 84 -12.34 4.37 -14.87
CA ASN A 84 -13.48 4.30 -15.79
C ASN A 84 -13.60 2.96 -16.52
N SER A 85 -12.96 1.90 -16.01
CA SER A 85 -12.94 0.56 -16.60
C SER A 85 -13.83 -0.41 -15.83
N PRO A 86 -14.43 -1.42 -16.48
CA PRO A 86 -15.17 -2.49 -15.80
C PRO A 86 -14.36 -3.23 -14.72
N VAL A 87 -13.02 -3.20 -14.82
CA VAL A 87 -12.12 -3.84 -13.85
C VAL A 87 -11.97 -3.04 -12.54
N TYR A 88 -12.45 -1.79 -12.49
CA TYR A 88 -12.23 -0.90 -11.35
C TYR A 88 -12.80 -1.45 -10.06
N GLU A 89 -14.05 -1.91 -10.04
CA GLU A 89 -14.69 -2.35 -8.80
C GLU A 89 -14.02 -3.58 -8.18
N PRO A 90 -13.72 -4.66 -8.94
CA PRO A 90 -12.92 -5.77 -8.42
C PRO A 90 -11.55 -5.31 -7.91
N PHE A 91 -10.83 -4.50 -8.70
CA PHE A 91 -9.49 -4.01 -8.35
C PHE A 91 -9.51 -3.17 -7.07
N ARG A 92 -10.48 -2.26 -6.94
CA ARG A 92 -10.67 -1.42 -5.75
C ARG A 92 -10.93 -2.27 -4.51
N LYS A 93 -11.83 -3.25 -4.58
CA LYS A 93 -12.12 -4.14 -3.44
C LYS A 93 -10.89 -4.94 -3.04
N PHE A 94 -10.13 -5.42 -4.02
CA PHE A 94 -8.86 -6.09 -3.78
C PHE A 94 -7.86 -5.17 -3.06
N LEU A 95 -7.68 -3.93 -3.53
CA LEU A 95 -6.80 -2.98 -2.87
C LEU A 95 -7.24 -2.64 -1.44
N VAL A 96 -8.54 -2.43 -1.21
CA VAL A 96 -9.07 -2.20 0.15
C VAL A 96 -8.70 -3.36 1.08
N HIS A 97 -8.84 -4.59 0.61
CA HIS A 97 -8.43 -5.77 1.38
C HIS A 97 -6.92 -5.82 1.60
N LEU A 98 -6.13 -5.54 0.55
CA LEU A 98 -4.68 -5.56 0.59
C LEU A 98 -4.12 -4.56 1.62
N LEU A 99 -4.77 -3.39 1.76
CA LEU A 99 -4.36 -2.32 2.66
C LEU A 99 -4.74 -2.54 4.13
N SER A 100 -5.53 -3.57 4.48
CA SER A 100 -6.13 -3.68 5.82
C SER A 100 -5.08 -3.68 6.93
N ASN A 101 -4.07 -4.53 6.83
CA ASN A 101 -3.11 -4.73 7.91
C ASN A 101 -2.22 -3.51 8.15
N ILE A 102 -1.85 -2.79 7.07
CA ILE A 102 -1.08 -1.56 7.22
C ILE A 102 -1.93 -0.42 7.77
N ILE A 103 -3.20 -0.32 7.35
CA ILE A 103 -4.16 0.64 7.91
C ILE A 103 -4.35 0.38 9.41
N ASP A 104 -4.56 -0.87 9.81
CA ASP A 104 -4.72 -1.26 11.22
C ASP A 104 -3.49 -0.92 12.06
N LYS A 105 -2.28 -1.03 11.47
CA LYS A 105 -1.01 -0.70 12.14
C LYS A 105 -0.79 0.80 12.33
N ILE A 106 -1.03 1.60 11.29
CA ILE A 106 -0.64 3.02 11.29
C ILE A 106 -1.79 3.99 11.59
N GLY A 107 -3.03 3.55 11.39
CA GLY A 107 -4.24 4.35 11.55
C GLY A 107 -4.36 5.51 10.57
N PHE A 108 -5.46 6.25 10.69
CA PHE A 108 -5.75 7.42 9.85
C PHE A 108 -5.28 8.75 10.46
N GLU A 109 -4.86 8.73 11.72
CA GLU A 109 -4.44 9.92 12.47
C GLU A 109 -2.97 9.83 12.87
N GLY A 110 -2.31 10.99 12.94
CA GLY A 110 -0.92 11.07 13.38
C GLY A 110 -0.79 10.77 14.88
N ARG A 111 0.31 10.13 15.25
CA ARG A 111 0.72 9.90 16.64
C ARG A 111 2.04 10.61 16.90
N ASP A 112 2.27 11.01 18.14
CA ASP A 112 3.48 11.75 18.53
C ASP A 112 4.76 10.92 18.33
N ASP A 113 4.67 9.60 18.48
CA ASP A 113 5.77 8.63 18.38
C ASP A 113 6.02 8.11 16.96
N ASP A 114 5.27 8.56 15.95
CA ASP A 114 5.49 8.10 14.57
C ASP A 114 6.88 8.52 14.07
N ASP A 115 7.60 7.61 13.43
CA ASP A 115 8.83 7.97 12.70
C ASP A 115 8.51 8.72 11.38
N GLU A 116 9.54 9.29 10.75
CA GLU A 116 9.40 10.03 9.49
C GLU A 116 8.78 9.18 8.38
N VAL A 117 9.13 7.89 8.30
CA VAL A 117 8.64 6.98 7.26
C VAL A 117 7.15 6.71 7.45
N THR A 118 6.71 6.51 8.69
CA THR A 118 5.31 6.28 9.08
C THR A 118 4.46 7.50 8.80
N ARG A 119 4.93 8.71 9.18
CA ARG A 119 4.23 9.96 8.85
C ARG A 119 4.10 10.14 7.34
N SER A 120 5.20 9.90 6.61
CA SER A 120 5.23 9.99 5.15
C SER A 120 4.28 8.99 4.49
N LEU A 121 4.27 7.74 4.94
CA LEU A 121 3.36 6.70 4.46
C LEU A 121 1.92 7.09 4.73
N ARG A 122 1.57 7.53 5.95
CA ARG A 122 0.19 7.90 6.30
C ARG A 122 -0.34 9.02 5.40
N ALA A 123 0.48 10.04 5.13
CA ALA A 123 0.12 11.13 4.23
C ALA A 123 -0.23 10.65 2.81
N GLN A 124 0.30 9.50 2.39
CA GLN A 124 0.00 8.88 1.10
C GLN A 124 -1.15 7.86 1.17
N LEU A 125 -1.19 7.07 2.24
CA LEU A 125 -2.13 5.98 2.45
C LEU A 125 -3.55 6.49 2.67
N VAL A 126 -3.72 7.51 3.50
CA VAL A 126 -5.06 8.02 3.87
C VAL A 126 -5.83 8.55 2.64
N PRO A 127 -5.25 9.41 1.77
CA PRO A 127 -5.93 9.82 0.54
C PRO A 127 -6.31 8.64 -0.35
N LEU A 128 -5.38 7.68 -0.53
CA LEU A 128 -5.66 6.48 -1.33
C LEU A 128 -6.81 5.65 -0.74
N ALA A 129 -6.82 5.43 0.57
CA ALA A 129 -7.88 4.67 1.24
C ALA A 129 -9.25 5.34 1.06
N CYS A 130 -9.31 6.67 1.18
CA CYS A 130 -10.54 7.44 0.95
C CYS A 130 -10.99 7.36 -0.52
N ASP A 131 -10.07 7.51 -1.49
CA ASP A 131 -10.33 7.33 -2.93
C ASP A 131 -10.89 5.93 -3.25
N LEU A 132 -10.39 4.91 -2.54
CA LEU A 132 -10.85 3.53 -2.65
C LEU A 132 -12.17 3.25 -1.90
N ARG A 133 -12.79 4.26 -1.28
CA ARG A 133 -14.00 4.14 -0.44
C ARG A 133 -13.83 3.18 0.73
N HIS A 134 -12.69 3.24 1.40
CA HIS A 134 -12.48 2.56 2.67
C HIS A 134 -13.36 3.19 3.75
N LYS A 135 -14.24 2.40 4.39
CA LYS A 135 -15.24 2.91 5.36
C LYS A 135 -14.60 3.72 6.49
N GLY A 136 -13.58 3.18 7.16
CA GLY A 136 -12.91 3.89 8.25
C GLY A 136 -12.28 5.23 7.82
N CYS A 137 -11.90 5.39 6.54
CA CYS A 137 -11.39 6.67 6.05
C CYS A 137 -12.54 7.67 5.83
N GLN A 138 -13.66 7.19 5.26
CA GLN A 138 -14.86 8.00 5.05
C GLN A 138 -15.46 8.50 6.36
N ASP A 139 -15.54 7.61 7.36
CA ASP A 139 -16.11 7.93 8.68
C ASP A 139 -15.27 9.01 9.37
N ILE A 140 -13.94 8.86 9.40
CA ILE A 140 -13.03 9.85 10.00
C ILE A 140 -13.07 11.18 9.24
N GLY A 141 -13.15 11.13 7.90
CA GLY A 141 -13.29 12.33 7.08
C GLY A 141 -14.56 13.11 7.41
N LEU A 142 -15.68 12.41 7.55
CA LEU A 142 -16.97 13.00 7.91
C LEU A 142 -16.95 13.59 9.32
N ASP A 143 -16.43 12.85 10.30
CA ASP A 143 -16.31 13.30 11.70
C ASP A 143 -15.48 14.59 11.81
N LYS A 144 -14.37 14.67 11.07
CA LYS A 144 -13.52 15.88 11.04
C LYS A 144 -14.24 17.06 10.42
N LEU A 145 -14.94 16.84 9.32
CA LEU A 145 -15.71 17.90 8.65
C LEU A 145 -16.80 18.47 9.58
N ILE A 146 -17.56 17.61 10.25
CA ILE A 146 -18.61 18.03 11.19
C ILE A 146 -18.02 18.84 12.34
N LYS A 147 -16.89 18.40 12.92
CA LYS A 147 -16.22 19.13 14.00
C LYS A 147 -15.77 20.53 13.58
N ILE A 148 -15.25 20.68 12.35
CA ILE A 148 -14.83 21.98 11.81
C ILE A 148 -16.04 22.88 11.61
N ILE A 149 -17.09 22.38 10.95
CA ILE A 149 -18.31 23.15 10.68
C ILE A 149 -18.94 23.65 12.00
N ASN A 150 -19.07 22.78 13.00
CA ASN A 150 -19.63 23.17 14.29
C ASN A 150 -18.80 24.26 14.97
N LYS A 151 -17.47 24.14 14.92
CA LYS A 151 -16.57 25.17 15.48
C LYS A 151 -16.69 26.52 14.76
N GLU A 152 -16.88 26.52 13.44
CA GLU A 152 -17.08 27.75 12.66
C GLU A 152 -18.45 28.38 12.95
N ILE A 153 -19.49 27.58 13.18
CA ILE A 153 -20.82 28.08 13.55
C ILE A 153 -20.84 28.67 14.98
N GLU A 154 -20.06 28.11 15.90
CA GLU A 154 -19.99 28.54 17.30
C GLU A 154 -19.08 29.77 17.55
N GLN A 155 -18.33 30.22 16.55
CA GLN A 155 -17.48 31.43 16.63
C GLN A 155 -18.15 32.58 15.85
N PRO A 156 -18.96 33.46 16.49
CA PRO A 156 -19.55 34.64 15.85
C PRO A 156 -18.52 35.72 15.48
#